data_AF-H3CHB0-F1
#
_entry.id   AF-H3CHB0-F1
#
_cell.length_a   1.000
_cell.length_b   1.000
_cell.length_c   1.000
_cell.angle_alpha   90.00
_cell.angle_beta   90.00
_cell.angle_gamma   90.00
#
_symmetry.space_group_name_H-M   'P 1'
#
loop_
_entity.id
_entity.type
_entity.pdbx_description
1 polymer ?
#
loop_
_entity_poly.entity_id
_entity_poly.type
_entity_poly.pdbx_seq_one_letter_code
_entity_poly.pdbx_strand_id
1 'polypeptide(L)'
;TIIFIKIHPELNQLSSVLSRQKQLYIEKALADIIDENLKTALQKDLNAMAPGLTIQAVRVTKPKIPESIRRNFELMEAEKTRLLITTQTQRIVEKEAETERKRAIIEAQKVAQVAEIQFQQKVMEKETEKKISEIEDAAFLAREKARADAEFYTAARLAEANAVK
;
A
#
# COMPACT_ATOMS: atom_id res chain seq x y z
N THR A 1 38.60 -51.09 9.99
CA THR A 1 37.21 -51.58 10.13
C THR A 1 36.39 -50.81 11.18
N ILE A 2 36.96 -50.38 12.31
CA ILE A 2 36.22 -49.64 13.37
C ILE A 2 35.71 -48.25 12.91
N ILE A 3 36.51 -47.51 12.13
CA ILE A 3 36.15 -46.17 11.63
C ILE A 3 34.91 -46.21 10.71
N PHE A 4 34.80 -47.21 9.83
CA PHE A 4 33.67 -47.36 8.89
C PHE A 4 32.35 -47.75 9.58
N ILE A 5 32.41 -48.51 10.68
CA ILE A 5 31.23 -48.99 11.40
C ILE A 5 30.47 -47.83 12.08
N LYS A 6 31.17 -46.73 12.42
CA LYS A 6 30.60 -45.61 13.15
C LYS A 6 30.12 -44.45 12.26
N ILE A 7 30.74 -44.27 11.09
CA ILE A 7 30.35 -43.25 10.10
C ILE A 7 28.94 -43.52 9.53
N HIS A 8 28.58 -44.78 9.27
CA HIS A 8 27.27 -45.12 8.70
C HIS A 8 26.07 -44.73 9.58
N PRO A 9 26.04 -45.06 10.89
CA PRO A 9 24.93 -44.64 11.75
C PRO A 9 24.85 -43.12 11.95
N GLU A 10 25.99 -42.42 12.03
CA GLU A 10 26.02 -40.94 12.11
C GLU A 10 25.51 -40.27 10.84
N LEU A 11 25.91 -40.79 9.67
CA LEU A 11 25.41 -40.34 8.38
C LEU A 11 23.90 -40.58 8.24
N ASN A 12 23.40 -41.72 8.72
CA ASN A 12 21.99 -42.05 8.67
C ASN A 12 21.15 -41.19 9.64
N GLN A 13 21.69 -40.88 10.83
CA GLN A 13 21.04 -40.01 11.81
C GLN A 13 20.92 -38.57 11.30
N LEU A 14 21.99 -38.03 10.70
CA LEU A 14 21.98 -36.71 10.05
C LEU A 14 21.04 -36.70 8.85
N SER A 15 21.03 -37.76 8.04
CA SER A 15 20.12 -37.91 6.89
C SER A 15 18.64 -37.94 7.30
N SER A 16 18.31 -38.59 8.42
CA SER A 16 16.94 -38.67 8.96
C SER A 16 16.41 -37.33 9.47
N VAL A 17 17.25 -36.56 10.19
CA VAL A 17 16.89 -35.20 10.65
C VAL A 17 16.67 -34.27 9.46
N LEU A 18 17.50 -34.37 8.42
CA LEU A 18 17.35 -33.61 7.19
C LEU A 18 16.18 -34.05 6.31
N SER A 19 15.70 -35.29 6.42
CA SER A 19 14.51 -35.75 5.69
C SER A 19 13.21 -35.09 6.16
N ARG A 20 13.18 -34.51 7.38
CA ARG A 20 12.03 -33.74 7.90
C ARG A 20 12.04 -32.26 7.48
N GLN A 21 13.20 -31.72 7.05
CA GLN A 21 13.38 -30.31 6.68
C GLN A 21 13.67 -30.07 5.19
N LYS A 22 13.66 -31.11 4.35
CA LYS A 22 14.03 -30.96 2.92
C LYS A 22 12.90 -30.40 2.06
N GLN A 23 12.82 -29.08 2.03
CA GLN A 23 12.46 -28.31 0.84
C GLN A 23 13.62 -28.45 -0.17
N LEU A 24 13.39 -29.20 -1.24
CA LEU A 24 14.43 -29.58 -2.19
C LEU A 24 14.46 -28.60 -3.37
N TYR A 25 15.16 -27.47 -3.22
CA TYR A 25 15.53 -26.64 -4.40
C TYR A 25 16.92 -25.97 -4.33
N ILE A 26 17.74 -26.24 -3.31
CA ILE A 26 19.15 -25.82 -3.29
C ILE A 26 20.03 -27.03 -2.94
N GLU A 27 20.06 -28.00 -3.84
CA GLU A 27 20.75 -29.28 -3.65
C GLU A 27 22.29 -29.17 -3.58
N LYS A 28 22.89 -28.04 -3.96
CA LYS A 28 24.35 -27.89 -3.98
C LYS A 28 24.89 -27.23 -2.71
N ALA A 29 24.39 -26.04 -2.36
CA ALA A 29 24.86 -25.31 -1.18
C ALA A 29 24.60 -26.07 0.14
N LEU A 30 23.52 -26.85 0.22
CA LEU A 30 23.24 -27.66 1.41
C LEU A 30 24.15 -28.89 1.52
N ALA A 31 24.59 -29.47 0.41
CA ALA A 31 25.55 -30.58 0.44
C ALA A 31 26.91 -30.12 0.97
N ASP A 32 27.37 -28.93 0.55
CA ASP A 32 28.61 -28.34 1.04
C ASP A 32 28.54 -28.04 2.56
N ILE A 33 27.39 -27.57 3.04
CA ILE A 33 27.15 -27.35 4.49
C ILE A 33 27.16 -28.68 5.27
N ILE A 34 26.59 -29.74 4.70
CA ILE A 34 26.58 -31.07 5.31
C ILE A 34 27.99 -31.66 5.34
N ASP A 35 28.75 -31.54 4.25
CA ASP A 35 30.12 -32.03 4.13
C ASP A 35 31.03 -31.37 5.20
N GLU A 36 30.90 -30.06 5.41
CA GLU A 36 31.66 -29.34 6.44
C GLU A 36 31.24 -29.71 7.88
N ASN A 37 29.94 -29.83 8.15
CA ASN A 37 29.45 -30.27 9.46
C ASN A 37 29.89 -31.71 9.77
N LEU A 38 29.85 -32.59 8.77
CA LEU A 38 30.27 -33.99 8.91
C LEU A 38 31.78 -34.09 9.13
N LYS A 39 32.57 -33.29 8.43
CA LYS A 39 34.02 -33.19 8.65
C LYS A 39 34.34 -32.77 10.09
N THR A 40 33.63 -31.78 10.63
CA THR A 40 33.85 -31.29 11.99
C THR A 40 33.45 -32.32 13.05
N ALA A 41 32.31 -33.00 12.87
CA ALA A 41 31.86 -34.06 13.78
C ALA A 41 32.87 -35.23 13.82
N LEU A 42 33.27 -35.73 12.64
CA LEU A 42 34.20 -36.85 12.56
C LEU A 42 35.61 -36.48 13.06
N GLN A 43 36.06 -35.22 12.86
CA GLN A 43 37.35 -34.76 13.38
C GLN A 43 37.35 -34.70 14.92
N LYS A 44 36.25 -34.27 15.53
CA LYS A 44 36.09 -34.24 16.99
C LYS A 44 36.19 -35.65 17.59
N ASP A 45 35.58 -36.63 16.93
CA ASP A 45 35.58 -38.01 17.39
C ASP A 45 36.93 -38.71 17.17
N LEU A 46 37.62 -38.42 16.06
CA LEU A 46 38.97 -38.91 15.81
C LEU A 46 39.98 -38.36 16.82
N ASN A 47 39.88 -37.10 17.21
CA ASN A 47 40.76 -36.49 18.22
C ASN A 47 40.65 -37.21 19.57
N ALA A 48 39.49 -37.78 19.92
CA ALA A 48 39.30 -38.54 21.15
C ALA A 48 39.84 -39.97 21.08
N MET A 49 39.85 -40.60 19.88
CA MET A 49 40.24 -42.00 19.70
C MET A 49 41.71 -42.18 19.30
N ALA A 50 42.28 -41.27 18.52
CA ALA A 50 43.66 -41.35 18.03
C ALA A 50 44.20 -39.94 17.75
N PRO A 51 44.88 -39.30 18.74
CA PRO A 51 45.44 -37.98 18.54
C PRO A 51 46.57 -38.05 17.51
N GLY A 52 46.36 -37.43 16.33
CA GLY A 52 47.34 -37.38 15.23
C GLY A 52 46.78 -37.60 13.83
N LEU A 53 45.52 -38.02 13.69
CA LEU A 53 44.85 -38.20 12.40
C LEU A 53 43.96 -37.00 12.06
N THR A 54 44.10 -36.48 10.83
CA THR A 54 43.29 -35.36 10.32
C THR A 54 42.50 -35.77 9.08
N ILE A 55 41.24 -35.36 9.03
CA ILE A 55 40.36 -35.59 7.89
C ILE A 55 40.54 -34.45 6.89
N GLN A 56 41.00 -34.78 5.68
CA GLN A 56 41.24 -33.79 4.64
C GLN A 56 39.94 -33.32 3.96
N ALA A 57 39.08 -34.26 3.55
CA ALA A 57 37.79 -33.97 2.94
C ALA A 57 36.79 -35.12 3.14
N VAL A 58 35.52 -34.77 3.35
CA VAL A 58 34.40 -35.71 3.36
C VAL A 58 33.44 -35.27 2.26
N ARG A 59 32.91 -36.21 1.48
CA ARG A 59 31.90 -35.92 0.45
C ARG A 59 30.75 -36.91 0.60
N VAL A 60 29.55 -36.39 0.76
CA VAL A 60 28.33 -37.21 0.80
C VAL A 60 27.83 -37.48 -0.62
N THR A 61 27.47 -38.73 -0.90
CA THR A 61 26.86 -39.11 -2.17
C THR A 61 25.44 -38.57 -2.25
N LYS A 62 25.05 -38.08 -3.42
CA LYS A 62 23.67 -37.62 -3.65
C LYS A 62 22.71 -38.80 -3.53
N PRO A 63 21.71 -38.75 -2.63
CA PRO A 63 20.74 -39.83 -2.51
C PRO A 63 19.89 -39.90 -3.79
N LYS A 64 19.74 -41.10 -4.36
CA LYS A 64 18.90 -41.31 -5.55
C LYS A 64 17.43 -41.40 -5.12
N ILE A 65 16.71 -40.30 -5.27
CA ILE A 65 15.26 -40.26 -4.97
C ILE A 65 14.50 -40.98 -6.10
N PRO A 66 13.60 -41.93 -5.79
CA PRO A 66 12.75 -42.59 -6.79
C PRO A 66 11.84 -41.61 -7.54
N GLU A 67 11.63 -41.85 -8.85
CA GLU A 67 10.84 -40.96 -9.71
C GLU A 67 9.39 -40.78 -9.25
N SER A 68 8.77 -41.82 -8.67
CA SER A 68 7.40 -41.75 -8.15
C SER A 68 7.25 -40.68 -7.05
N ILE A 69 8.26 -40.54 -6.19
CA ILE A 69 8.25 -39.56 -5.10
C ILE A 69 8.45 -38.15 -5.68
N ARG A 70 9.39 -38.00 -6.64
CA ARG A 70 9.64 -36.72 -7.32
C ARG A 70 8.37 -36.17 -7.97
N ARG A 71 7.65 -37.00 -8.73
CA ARG A 71 6.41 -36.61 -9.42
C ARG A 71 5.31 -36.19 -8.44
N ASN A 72 5.15 -36.88 -7.31
CA ASN A 72 4.19 -36.52 -6.28
C ASN A 72 4.53 -35.19 -5.60
N PHE A 73 5.82 -34.91 -5.35
CA PHE A 73 6.25 -33.63 -4.80
C PHE A 73 6.01 -32.48 -5.77
N GLU A 74 6.29 -32.67 -7.06
CA GLU A 74 6.02 -31.65 -8.09
C GLU A 74 4.53 -31.31 -8.16
N LEU A 75 3.65 -32.33 -8.11
CA LEU A 75 2.20 -32.13 -8.07
C LEU A 75 1.76 -31.41 -6.79
N MET A 76 2.26 -31.83 -5.63
CA MET A 76 1.91 -31.23 -4.34
C MET A 76 2.36 -29.76 -4.26
N GLU A 77 3.56 -29.43 -4.73
CA GLU A 77 4.05 -28.04 -4.75
C GLU A 77 3.26 -27.19 -5.75
N ALA A 78 2.86 -27.75 -6.90
CA ALA A 78 1.98 -27.07 -7.84
C ALA A 78 0.61 -26.78 -7.23
N GLU A 79 0.00 -27.73 -6.52
CA GLU A 79 -1.28 -27.54 -5.82
C GLU A 79 -1.18 -26.55 -4.67
N LYS A 80 -0.12 -26.63 -3.86
CA LYS A 80 0.15 -25.68 -2.78
C LYS A 80 0.32 -24.26 -3.30
N THR A 81 1.07 -24.10 -4.39
CA THR A 81 1.26 -22.80 -5.05
C THR A 81 -0.07 -22.28 -5.60
N ARG A 82 -0.87 -23.14 -6.24
CA ARG A 82 -2.21 -22.77 -6.72
C ARG A 82 -3.12 -22.33 -5.57
N LEU A 83 -3.16 -23.07 -4.47
CA LEU A 83 -3.97 -22.72 -3.29
C LEU A 83 -3.56 -21.37 -2.71
N LEU A 84 -2.25 -21.13 -2.57
CA LEU A 84 -1.72 -19.84 -2.11
C LEU A 84 -2.13 -18.70 -3.05
N ILE A 85 -2.02 -18.90 -4.37
CA ILE A 85 -2.43 -17.92 -5.37
C ILE A 85 -3.93 -17.64 -5.22
N THR A 86 -4.79 -18.68 -5.19
CA THR A 86 -6.24 -18.51 -5.08
C THR A 86 -6.62 -17.78 -3.79
N THR A 87 -6.01 -18.13 -2.65
CA THR A 87 -6.26 -17.47 -1.37
C THR A 87 -5.86 -16.00 -1.43
N GLN A 88 -4.72 -15.69 -2.05
CA GLN A 88 -4.25 -14.31 -2.19
C GLN A 88 -5.13 -13.52 -3.15
N THR A 89 -5.57 -14.12 -4.26
CA THR A 89 -6.50 -13.50 -5.22
C THR A 89 -7.85 -13.21 -4.57
N GLN A 90 -8.41 -14.14 -3.79
CA GLN A 90 -9.64 -13.91 -3.01
C GLN A 90 -9.48 -12.69 -2.08
N ARG A 91 -8.36 -12.63 -1.35
CA ARG A 91 -8.06 -11.50 -0.45
C ARG A 91 -7.89 -10.17 -1.19
N ILE A 92 -7.36 -10.19 -2.40
CA ILE A 92 -7.25 -8.99 -3.25
C ILE A 92 -8.64 -8.52 -3.66
N VAL A 93 -9.49 -9.43 -4.17
CA VAL A 93 -10.87 -9.11 -4.58
C VAL A 93 -11.69 -8.54 -3.43
N GLU A 94 -11.60 -9.13 -2.24
CA GLU A 94 -12.26 -8.61 -1.04
C GLU A 94 -11.81 -7.18 -0.71
N LYS A 95 -10.50 -6.92 -0.72
CA LYS A 95 -9.94 -5.59 -0.44
C LYS A 95 -10.26 -4.58 -1.53
N GLU A 96 -10.29 -5.00 -2.79
CA GLU A 96 -10.68 -4.14 -3.92
C GLU A 96 -12.14 -3.73 -3.79
N ALA A 97 -13.04 -4.66 -3.45
CA ALA A 97 -14.45 -4.35 -3.20
C ALA A 97 -14.64 -3.38 -2.03
N GLU A 98 -13.89 -3.54 -0.93
CA GLU A 98 -13.90 -2.58 0.18
C GLU A 98 -13.37 -1.21 -0.23
N THR A 99 -12.31 -1.18 -1.05
CA THR A 99 -11.69 0.05 -1.55
C THR A 99 -12.63 0.79 -2.49
N GLU A 100 -13.32 0.07 -3.37
CA GLU A 100 -14.31 0.63 -4.29
C GLU A 100 -15.52 1.23 -3.55
N ARG A 101 -16.02 0.54 -2.52
CA ARG A 101 -17.08 1.09 -1.65
C ARG A 101 -16.65 2.39 -0.97
N LYS A 102 -15.45 2.43 -0.40
CA LYS A 102 -14.90 3.65 0.23
C LYS A 102 -14.72 4.77 -0.80
N ARG A 103 -14.22 4.44 -1.99
CA ARG A 103 -14.04 5.40 -3.08
C ARG A 103 -15.38 5.99 -3.52
N ALA A 104 -16.42 5.18 -3.65
CA ALA A 104 -17.76 5.64 -4.01
C ALA A 104 -18.33 6.61 -2.96
N ILE A 105 -18.15 6.31 -1.66
CA ILE A 105 -18.59 7.20 -0.57
C ILE A 105 -17.83 8.53 -0.63
N ILE A 106 -16.51 8.48 -0.79
CA ILE A 106 -15.67 9.69 -0.88
C ILE A 106 -16.07 10.54 -2.09
N GLU A 107 -16.32 9.92 -3.24
CA GLU A 107 -16.73 10.65 -4.44
C GLU A 107 -18.12 11.29 -4.25
N ALA A 108 -19.08 10.57 -3.66
CA ALA A 108 -20.39 11.13 -3.35
C ALA A 108 -20.30 12.32 -2.38
N GLN A 109 -19.48 12.21 -1.32
CA GLN A 109 -19.23 13.30 -0.38
C GLN A 109 -18.55 14.49 -1.04
N LYS A 110 -17.57 14.24 -1.92
CA LYS A 110 -16.89 15.29 -2.68
C LYS A 110 -17.86 16.05 -3.58
N VAL A 111 -18.73 15.35 -4.31
CA VAL A 111 -19.74 15.98 -5.15
C VAL A 111 -20.70 16.82 -4.30
N ALA A 112 -21.14 16.31 -3.15
CA ALA A 112 -21.99 17.07 -2.23
C ALA A 112 -21.31 18.36 -1.72
N GLN A 113 -20.04 18.28 -1.31
CA GLN A 113 -19.27 19.44 -0.88
C GLN A 113 -19.05 20.46 -2.00
N VAL A 114 -18.74 20.00 -3.22
CA VAL A 114 -18.59 20.88 -4.38
C VAL A 114 -19.92 21.59 -4.70
N ALA A 115 -21.04 20.88 -4.64
CA ALA A 115 -22.36 21.46 -4.84
C ALA A 115 -22.71 22.50 -3.75
N GLU A 116 -22.34 22.24 -2.50
CA GLU A 116 -22.50 23.18 -1.39
C GLU A 116 -21.70 24.47 -1.62
N ILE A 117 -20.42 24.35 -1.98
CA ILE A 117 -19.56 25.50 -2.28
C ILE A 117 -20.12 26.31 -3.45
N GLN A 118 -20.55 25.63 -4.54
CA GLN A 118 -21.17 26.30 -5.69
C GLN A 118 -22.46 27.02 -5.32
N PHE A 119 -23.26 26.42 -4.42
CA PHE A 119 -24.49 27.04 -3.94
C PHE A 119 -24.17 28.28 -3.08
N GLN A 120 -23.23 28.17 -2.14
CA GLN A 120 -22.77 29.30 -1.33
C GLN A 120 -22.22 30.44 -2.19
N GLN A 121 -21.44 30.13 -3.22
CA GLN A 121 -20.93 31.12 -4.17
C GLN A 121 -22.08 31.85 -4.88
N LYS A 122 -23.09 31.13 -5.40
CA LYS A 122 -24.26 31.73 -6.04
C LYS A 122 -25.10 32.61 -5.10
N VAL A 123 -25.24 32.19 -3.84
CA VAL A 123 -25.93 32.99 -2.82
C VAL A 123 -25.16 34.29 -2.57
N MET A 124 -23.84 34.20 -2.39
CA MET A 124 -22.98 35.35 -2.18
C MET A 124 -22.99 36.31 -3.38
N GLU A 125 -22.98 35.80 -4.62
CA GLU A 125 -23.11 36.59 -5.84
C GLU A 125 -24.43 37.36 -5.86
N LYS A 126 -25.57 36.70 -5.61
CA LYS A 126 -26.88 37.35 -5.55
C LYS A 126 -27.02 38.35 -4.40
N GLU A 127 -26.45 38.07 -3.24
CA GLU A 127 -26.44 39.02 -2.12
C GLU A 127 -25.60 40.25 -2.45
N THR A 128 -24.50 40.07 -3.17
CA THR A 128 -23.65 41.17 -3.62
C THR A 128 -24.38 42.00 -4.69
N GLU A 129 -25.05 41.37 -5.65
CA GLU A 129 -25.91 42.07 -6.63
C GLU A 129 -26.99 42.90 -5.95
N LYS A 130 -27.68 42.34 -4.94
CA LYS A 130 -28.68 43.10 -4.17
C LYS A 130 -28.07 44.31 -3.47
N LYS A 131 -26.92 44.16 -2.82
CA LYS A 131 -26.22 45.28 -2.17
C LYS A 131 -25.80 46.35 -3.17
N ILE A 132 -25.35 45.96 -4.36
CA ILE A 132 -24.99 46.91 -5.42
C ILE A 132 -26.25 47.66 -5.88
N SER A 133 -27.36 46.96 -6.13
CA SER A 133 -28.64 47.59 -6.51
C SER A 133 -29.12 48.57 -5.44
N GLU A 134 -29.05 48.22 -4.16
CA GLU A 134 -29.43 49.11 -3.05
C GLU A 134 -28.55 50.38 -3.00
N ILE A 135 -27.25 50.25 -3.26
CA ILE A 135 -26.32 51.39 -3.34
C ILE A 135 -26.63 52.26 -4.56
N GLU A 136 -26.92 51.65 -5.71
CA GLU A 136 -27.29 52.37 -6.94
C GLU A 136 -28.60 53.13 -6.77
N ASP A 137 -29.62 52.50 -6.17
CA ASP A 137 -30.91 53.14 -5.88
C ASP A 137 -30.75 54.30 -4.89
N ALA A 138 -29.94 54.13 -3.83
CA ALA A 138 -29.64 55.19 -2.89
C ALA A 138 -28.88 56.35 -3.54
N ALA A 139 -27.91 56.04 -4.41
CA ALA A 139 -27.16 57.04 -5.17
C ALA A 139 -28.06 57.79 -6.17
N PHE A 140 -28.98 57.08 -6.84
CA PHE A 140 -29.95 57.67 -7.75
C PHE A 140 -30.92 58.60 -7.02
N LEU A 141 -31.49 58.15 -5.89
CA LEU A 141 -32.35 58.98 -5.04
C LEU A 141 -31.63 60.22 -4.53
N ALA A 142 -30.37 60.09 -4.10
CA ALA A 142 -29.57 61.24 -3.67
C ALA A 142 -29.33 62.24 -4.81
N ARG A 143 -29.08 61.74 -6.02
CA ARG A 143 -28.87 62.57 -7.22
C ARG A 143 -30.13 63.30 -7.65
N GLU A 144 -31.28 62.63 -7.68
CA GLU A 144 -32.56 63.24 -8.03
C GLU A 144 -33.01 64.26 -6.98
N LYS A 145 -32.82 63.98 -5.69
CA LYS A 145 -33.05 64.97 -4.62
C LYS A 145 -32.17 66.21 -4.80
N ALA A 146 -30.87 66.03 -5.01
CA ALA A 146 -29.96 67.16 -5.21
C ALA A 146 -30.34 68.00 -6.43
N ARG A 147 -30.83 67.38 -7.50
CA ARG A 147 -31.33 68.08 -8.69
C ARG A 147 -32.63 68.85 -8.39
N ALA A 148 -33.60 68.21 -7.75
CA ALA A 148 -34.85 68.85 -7.36
C ALA A 148 -34.63 70.01 -6.39
N ASP A 149 -33.72 69.86 -5.42
CA ASP A 149 -33.34 70.92 -4.47
C ASP A 149 -32.66 72.10 -5.18
N ALA A 150 -31.81 71.84 -6.18
CA ALA A 150 -31.20 72.88 -7.00
C ALA A 150 -32.23 73.63 -7.86
N GLU A 151 -33.16 72.90 -8.50
CA GLU A 151 -34.27 73.48 -9.26
C GLU A 151 -35.18 74.31 -8.34
N PHE A 152 -35.52 73.82 -7.15
CA PHE A 152 -36.29 74.56 -6.15
C PHE A 152 -35.58 75.84 -5.70
N TYR A 153 -34.28 75.76 -5.39
CA TYR A 153 -33.51 76.94 -4.97
C TYR A 153 -33.43 78.00 -6.08
N THR A 154 -33.21 77.58 -7.33
CA THR A 154 -33.19 78.51 -8.47
C THR A 154 -34.56 79.15 -8.70
N ALA A 155 -35.65 78.39 -8.65
CA ALA A 155 -37.01 78.90 -8.78
C ALA A 155 -37.39 79.86 -7.64
N ALA A 156 -37.04 79.52 -6.39
CA ALA A 156 -37.27 80.37 -5.23
C ALA A 156 -36.53 81.71 -5.36
N ARG A 157 -35.25 81.70 -5.76
CA ARG A 157 -34.46 82.92 -5.99
C ARG A 157 -35.02 83.79 -7.12
N LEU A 158 -35.52 83.18 -8.20
CA LEU A 158 -36.18 83.91 -9.28
C LEU A 158 -37.51 84.52 -8.84
N ALA A 159 -38.30 83.81 -8.02
CA ALA A 159 -39.55 84.32 -7.47
C ALA A 159 -39.32 85.50 -6.51
N GLU A 160 -38.32 85.41 -5.63
CA GLU A 160 -37.88 86.53 -4.77
C GLU A 160 -37.44 87.73 -5.62
N ALA A 161 -36.64 87.52 -6.67
CA ALA A 161 -36.16 88.61 -7.53
C ALA A 161 -37.29 89.30 -8.31
N ASN A 162 -38.32 88.56 -8.72
CA ASN A 162 -39.48 89.13 -9.41
C ASN A 162 -40.45 89.86 -8.47
N ALA A 163 -40.46 89.54 -7.17
CA ALA A 163 -41.30 90.23 -6.18
C ALA A 163 -40.76 91.62 -5.77
N VAL A 164 -39.50 91.92 -6.08
CA VAL A 164 -38.82 93.19 -5.75
C VAL A 164 -38.81 94.18 -6.94
N LYS A 165 -39.36 93.78 -8.10
CA LYS A 165 -39.62 94.66 -9.26
C LYS A 165 -41.03 95.23 -9.21
#